data_AF-A0A386WSX0-F1
#
_entry.id   AF-A0A386WSX0-F1
#
_cell.length_a   1.000
_cell.length_b   1.000
_cell.length_c   1.000
_cell.angle_alpha   90.00
_cell.angle_beta   90.00
_cell.angle_gamma   90.00
#
_symmetry.space_group_name_H-M   'P 1'
#
loop_
_entity.id
_entity.type
_entity.pdbx_description
1 polymer ?
#
loop_
_entity_poly.entity_id
_entity_poly.type
_entity_poly.pdbx_seq_one_letter_code
_entity_poly.pdbx_strand_id
1 'polypeptide(L)'
;MSDKKVVFIAFAIEDERQRDFLKGQSLHSRAPFEFIDMSVKEPYDTAWKDRVRTRIRRSHGVIVLVSENSLTSSGQKWEIQCAKDERKPIRGIWAYAGDRTSIAGVSTYAWNDKSINNFIESL
;
A
#
# COMPACT_ATOMS: atom_id res chain seq x y z
N MET A 1 15.53 0.67 -21.05
CA MET A 1 15.51 1.17 -19.66
C MET A 1 14.23 0.64 -19.05
N SER A 2 14.29 -0.25 -18.06
CA SER A 2 13.08 -0.85 -17.48
C SER A 2 12.32 0.23 -16.73
N ASP A 3 11.12 0.60 -17.19
CA ASP A 3 10.23 1.51 -16.49
C ASP A 3 9.96 0.96 -15.09
N LYS A 4 10.47 1.63 -14.06
CA LYS A 4 10.25 1.23 -12.68
C LYS A 4 8.80 1.52 -12.30
N LYS A 5 8.08 0.48 -11.87
CA LYS A 5 6.71 0.62 -11.38
C LYS A 5 6.75 1.22 -9.97
N VAL A 6 6.12 2.37 -9.82
CA VAL A 6 5.94 3.04 -8.52
C VAL A 6 4.67 2.53 -7.86
N VAL A 7 4.79 1.98 -6.65
CA VAL A 7 3.65 1.47 -5.87
C VAL A 7 3.54 2.21 -4.54
N PHE A 8 2.33 2.67 -4.21
CA PHE A 8 2.00 3.29 -2.93
C PHE A 8 1.66 2.21 -1.90
N ILE A 9 2.15 2.32 -0.67
CA ILE A 9 1.81 1.40 0.42
C ILE A 9 0.89 2.13 1.41
N ALA A 10 -0.32 1.61 1.61
CA ALA A 10 -1.28 2.07 2.60
C ALA A 10 -1.31 1.10 3.78
N PHE A 11 -1.05 1.58 5.00
CA PHE A 11 -0.97 0.75 6.21
C PHE A 11 -1.46 1.53 7.44
N ALA A 12 -1.85 0.82 8.50
CA ALA A 12 -2.13 1.44 9.80
C ALA A 12 -0.82 1.77 10.52
N ILE A 13 -0.75 2.88 11.27
CA ILE A 13 0.50 3.35 11.90
C ILE A 13 1.08 2.27 12.83
N GLU A 14 0.22 1.51 13.47
CA GLU A 14 0.52 0.37 14.35
C GLU A 14 1.29 -0.75 13.61
N ASP A 15 1.17 -0.82 12.28
CA ASP A 15 1.82 -1.81 11.42
C ASP A 15 3.11 -1.27 10.75
N GLU A 16 3.70 -0.17 11.24
CA GLU A 16 4.91 0.45 10.67
C GLU A 16 6.04 -0.58 10.48
N ARG A 17 6.20 -1.50 11.43
CA ARG A 17 7.20 -2.58 11.35
C ARG A 17 6.97 -3.53 10.17
N GLN A 18 5.71 -3.80 9.82
CA GLN A 18 5.39 -4.63 8.65
C GLN A 18 5.70 -3.88 7.36
N ARG A 19 5.39 -2.59 7.29
CA ARG A 19 5.82 -1.75 6.17
C ARG A 19 7.34 -1.75 6.01
N ASP A 20 8.11 -1.72 7.11
CA ASP A 20 9.57 -1.78 7.06
C ASP A 20 10.08 -3.09 6.46
N PHE A 21 9.47 -4.22 6.82
CA PHE A 21 9.81 -5.52 6.22
C PHE A 21 9.49 -5.57 4.73
N LEU A 22 8.33 -5.06 4.30
CA LEU A 22 7.96 -4.99 2.88
C LEU A 22 8.95 -4.14 2.08
N LYS A 23 9.38 -3.01 2.66
CA LYS A 23 10.44 -2.19 2.07
C LYS A 23 11.78 -2.89 2.01
N GLY A 24 12.17 -3.59 3.08
CA GLY A 24 13.40 -4.39 3.09
C GLY A 24 13.44 -5.43 1.97
N GLN A 25 12.31 -6.04 1.64
CA GLN A 25 12.20 -7.01 0.54
C GLN A 25 12.41 -6.37 -0.84
N SER A 26 12.02 -5.11 -1.05
CA SER A 26 12.23 -4.40 -2.33
C SER A 26 13.68 -4.02 -2.62
N LEU A 27 14.56 -4.08 -1.63
CA LEU A 27 15.99 -3.83 -1.80
C LEU A 27 16.74 -5.05 -2.34
N HIS A 28 16.09 -6.22 -2.44
CA HIS A 28 16.65 -7.38 -3.13
C HIS A 28 16.55 -7.19 -4.65
N SER A 29 17.44 -7.85 -5.41
CA SER A 29 17.64 -7.85 -6.87
C SER A 29 16.42 -8.18 -7.78
N ARG A 30 15.20 -8.08 -7.25
CA ARG A 30 13.92 -8.28 -7.91
C ARG A 30 13.43 -6.96 -8.53
N ALA A 31 14.05 -6.58 -9.64
CA ALA A 31 13.56 -5.52 -10.51
C ALA A 31 12.20 -5.92 -11.15
N PRO A 32 11.29 -4.97 -11.49
CA PRO A 32 11.50 -3.53 -11.56
C PRO A 32 10.41 -2.70 -10.84
N PHE A 33 10.45 -2.58 -9.51
CA PHE A 33 9.54 -1.69 -8.79
C PHE A 33 10.20 -0.94 -7.64
N GLU A 34 9.62 0.21 -7.32
CA GLU A 34 10.04 1.09 -6.23
C GLU A 34 8.86 1.32 -5.30
N PHE A 35 9.02 0.93 -4.04
CA PHE A 35 8.06 1.27 -3.00
C PHE A 35 8.36 2.66 -2.48
N ILE A 36 7.52 3.62 -2.85
CA ILE A 36 7.57 4.93 -2.24
C ILE A 36 6.66 4.88 -1.02
N ASP A 37 7.26 4.78 0.17
CA ASP A 37 6.50 5.06 1.38
C ASP A 37 6.23 6.55 1.46
N MET A 38 4.97 6.87 1.60
CA MET A 38 4.47 8.23 1.55
C MET A 38 3.52 8.53 2.70
N SER A 39 3.47 7.66 3.72
CA SER A 39 2.68 7.88 4.93
C SER A 39 3.08 9.20 5.59
N VAL A 40 2.08 10.06 5.77
CA VAL A 40 2.25 11.35 6.43
C VAL A 40 2.09 11.12 7.92
N LYS A 41 3.16 11.36 8.70
CA LYS A 41 3.18 11.18 10.15
C LYS A 41 2.34 12.23 10.92
N GLU A 42 1.85 13.28 10.25
CA GLU A 42 1.08 14.36 10.89
C GLU A 42 -0.25 14.64 10.19
N PRO A 43 -1.38 14.11 10.70
CA PRO A 43 -2.72 14.34 10.16
C PRO A 43 -3.29 15.75 10.45
N TYR A 44 -2.51 16.68 10.99
CA TYR A 44 -2.96 18.01 11.43
C TYR A 44 -2.86 19.12 10.36
N ASP A 45 -2.25 18.86 9.20
CA ASP A 45 -2.16 19.85 8.11
C ASP A 45 -3.28 19.62 7.08
N THR A 46 -4.21 20.56 6.88
CA THR A 46 -5.27 20.41 5.88
C THR A 46 -4.75 20.07 4.47
N ALA A 47 -3.49 20.38 4.17
CA ALA A 47 -2.81 20.02 2.93
C ALA A 47 -2.31 18.56 2.83
N TRP A 48 -2.35 17.76 3.92
CA TRP A 48 -1.82 16.40 3.90
C TRP A 48 -2.58 15.49 2.93
N LYS A 49 -3.91 15.66 2.85
CA LYS A 49 -4.78 14.91 1.93
C LYS A 49 -4.44 15.20 0.47
N ASP A 50 -4.24 16.47 0.10
CA ASP A 50 -3.90 16.83 -1.27
C ASP A 50 -2.52 16.30 -1.69
N ARG A 51 -1.56 16.28 -0.75
CA ARG A 51 -0.24 15.67 -0.97
C ARG A 51 -0.37 14.17 -1.18
N VAL A 52 -1.09 13.45 -0.32
CA VAL A 52 -1.28 11.99 -0.45
C VAL A 52 -2.06 11.64 -1.71
N ARG A 53 -3.09 12.42 -2.07
CA ARG A 53 -3.83 12.25 -3.33
C ARG A 53 -2.92 12.40 -4.54
N THR A 54 -2.10 13.45 -4.59
CA THR A 54 -1.15 13.67 -5.70
C THR A 54 -0.19 12.49 -5.86
N ARG A 55 0.22 11.90 -4.73
CA ARG A 55 1.13 10.76 -4.66
C ARG A 55 0.48 9.46 -5.13
N ILE A 56 -0.73 9.16 -4.66
CA ILE A 56 -1.54 8.03 -5.16
C ILE A 56 -1.79 8.18 -6.67
N ARG A 57 -2.12 9.40 -7.13
CA ARG A 57 -2.32 9.67 -8.56
C ARG A 57 -1.07 9.41 -9.40
N ARG A 58 0.12 9.67 -8.85
CA ARG A 58 1.42 9.41 -9.52
C ARG A 58 1.89 7.95 -9.41
N SER A 59 1.33 7.14 -8.51
CA SER A 59 1.65 5.72 -8.44
C SER A 59 0.97 4.94 -9.56
N HIS A 60 1.56 3.81 -9.93
CA HIS A 60 0.99 2.85 -10.87
C HIS A 60 -0.06 1.97 -10.20
N GLY A 61 0.10 1.71 -8.90
CA GLY A 61 -0.85 0.95 -8.08
C GLY A 61 -0.69 1.22 -6.59
N VAL A 62 -1.55 0.58 -5.81
CA VAL A 62 -1.61 0.68 -4.35
C VAL A 62 -1.61 -0.70 -3.72
N ILE A 63 -0.69 -0.95 -2.80
CA ILE A 63 -0.71 -2.11 -1.90
C ILE A 63 -1.23 -1.66 -0.55
N VAL A 64 -2.20 -2.40 -0.02
CA VAL A 64 -2.79 -2.18 1.30
C VAL A 64 -2.29 -3.29 2.22
N LEU A 65 -1.54 -2.93 3.25
CA LEU A 65 -1.23 -3.87 4.33
C LEU A 65 -2.45 -4.00 5.22
N VAL A 66 -3.09 -5.15 5.16
CA VAL A 66 -4.33 -5.44 5.86
C VAL A 66 -3.99 -6.12 7.18
N SER A 67 -4.45 -5.51 8.26
CA SER A 67 -4.40 -6.06 9.61
C SER A 67 -5.69 -5.73 10.36
N GLU A 68 -5.85 -6.26 11.57
CA GLU A 68 -6.91 -5.84 12.50
C GLU A 68 -6.87 -4.31 12.76
N ASN A 69 -5.69 -3.70 12.79
CA ASN A 69 -5.52 -2.25 12.98
C ASN A 69 -6.08 -1.44 11.79
N SER A 70 -6.18 -2.04 10.61
CA SER A 70 -6.79 -1.41 9.44
C SER A 70 -8.26 -1.06 9.64
N LEU A 71 -8.96 -1.78 10.53
CA LEU A 71 -10.38 -1.53 10.80
C LEU A 71 -10.62 -0.22 11.55
N THR A 72 -9.63 0.28 12.30
CA THR A 72 -9.72 1.52 13.09
C THR A 72 -8.93 2.67 12.47
N SER A 73 -7.97 2.40 11.58
CA SER A 73 -7.17 3.43 10.90
C SER A 73 -7.98 4.30 9.94
N SER A 74 -8.24 5.55 10.35
CA SER A 74 -8.92 6.55 9.52
C SER A 74 -8.07 7.02 8.33
N GLY A 75 -6.75 7.11 8.52
CA GLY A 75 -5.79 7.45 7.47
C GLY A 75 -5.79 6.42 6.35
N GLN A 76 -5.65 5.14 6.70
CA GLN A 76 -5.62 4.06 5.73
C GLN A 76 -6.95 3.94 4.96
N LYS A 77 -8.10 4.09 5.65
CA LYS A 77 -9.42 4.11 5.01
C LYS A 77 -9.52 5.23 3.96
N TRP A 78 -9.02 6.42 4.30
CA TRP A 78 -9.03 7.56 3.38
C TRP A 78 -8.13 7.30 2.16
N GLU A 79 -6.94 6.71 2.36
CA GLU A 79 -6.03 6.33 1.27
C GLU A 79 -6.65 5.31 0.32
N ILE A 80 -7.30 4.28 0.85
CA ILE A 80 -8.01 3.27 0.05
C ILE A 80 -9.14 3.91 -0.75
N GLN A 81 -9.92 4.80 -0.13
CA GLN A 81 -10.99 5.50 -0.84
C GLN A 81 -10.43 6.41 -1.94
N CYS A 82 -9.35 7.15 -1.66
CA CYS A 82 -8.69 7.99 -2.64
C CYS A 82 -8.16 7.15 -3.82
N ALA A 83 -7.57 5.99 -3.56
CA ALA A 83 -7.13 5.08 -4.61
C ALA A 83 -8.29 4.58 -5.48
N LYS A 84 -9.45 4.28 -4.89
CA LYS A 84 -10.68 3.92 -5.62
C LYS A 84 -11.18 5.07 -6.48
N ASP A 85 -11.20 6.29 -5.92
CA ASP A 85 -11.64 7.50 -6.62
C ASP A 85 -10.73 7.83 -7.81
N GLU A 86 -9.42 7.67 -7.64
CA GLU A 86 -8.41 7.83 -8.70
C GLU A 86 -8.30 6.60 -9.63
N ARG A 87 -9.17 5.59 -9.45
CA ARG A 87 -9.24 4.33 -10.22
C ARG A 87 -7.89 3.60 -10.32
N LYS A 88 -7.10 3.66 -9.24
CA LYS A 88 -5.83 2.95 -9.16
C LYS A 88 -6.07 1.47 -8.88
N PRO A 89 -5.27 0.55 -9.47
CA PRO A 89 -5.27 -0.85 -9.07
C PRO A 89 -4.89 -0.96 -7.59
N ILE A 90 -5.68 -1.74 -6.83
CA ILE A 90 -5.50 -1.94 -5.39
C ILE A 90 -5.30 -3.43 -5.10
N ARG A 91 -4.29 -3.75 -4.28
CA ARG A 91 -4.03 -5.10 -3.78
C ARG A 91 -3.92 -5.09 -2.27
N GLY A 92 -4.74 -5.87 -1.59
CA GLY A 92 -4.56 -6.15 -0.16
C GLY A 92 -3.54 -7.25 0.06
N ILE A 93 -2.74 -7.13 1.11
CA ILE A 93 -1.83 -8.17 1.60
C ILE A 93 -1.99 -8.26 3.12
N TRP A 94 -2.22 -9.46 3.67
CA TRP A 94 -2.23 -9.62 5.12
C TRP A 94 -0.86 -9.33 5.70
N ALA A 95 -0.79 -8.35 6.61
CA ALA A 95 0.46 -7.94 7.24
C ALA A 95 0.99 -9.01 8.21
N TYR A 96 0.12 -9.86 8.74
CA TYR A 96 0.45 -10.93 9.67
C TYR A 96 -0.07 -12.28 9.17
N ALA A 97 0.69 -13.36 9.38
CA ALA A 97 0.37 -14.68 8.83
C ALA A 97 -0.97 -15.26 9.32
N GLY A 98 -1.32 -15.00 10.58
CA GLY A 98 -2.56 -15.46 11.22
C GLY A 98 -3.76 -14.54 11.00
N ASP A 99 -3.57 -13.38 10.40
CA ASP A 99 -4.62 -12.38 10.23
C ASP A 99 -5.46 -12.69 8.98
N ARG A 100 -6.79 -12.57 9.10
CA ARG A 100 -7.74 -12.76 8.00
C ARG A 100 -8.73 -11.59 7.90
N THR A 101 -8.33 -10.44 8.41
CA THR A 101 -9.07 -9.19 8.29
C THR A 101 -9.38 -8.90 6.83
N SER A 102 -10.62 -8.47 6.59
CA SER A 102 -11.12 -8.15 5.26
C SER A 102 -11.58 -6.70 5.23
N ILE A 103 -11.14 -5.97 4.20
CA ILE A 103 -11.56 -4.60 3.96
C ILE A 103 -12.47 -4.60 2.73
N ALA A 104 -13.67 -4.03 2.88
CA ALA A 104 -14.65 -3.99 1.81
C ALA A 104 -14.09 -3.34 0.53
N GLY A 105 -14.16 -4.08 -0.58
CA GLY A 105 -13.67 -3.62 -1.88
C GLY A 105 -12.15 -3.61 -2.02
N VAL A 106 -11.41 -4.35 -1.18
CA VAL A 106 -9.98 -4.64 -1.36
C VAL A 106 -9.82 -6.15 -1.43
N SER A 107 -9.22 -6.64 -2.52
CA SER A 107 -8.90 -8.07 -2.66
C SER A 107 -7.60 -8.38 -1.93
N THR A 108 -7.68 -9.11 -0.82
CA THR A 108 -6.54 -9.40 0.07
C THR A 108 -5.96 -10.78 -0.18
N TYR A 109 -4.63 -10.88 -0.19
CA TYR A 109 -3.88 -12.11 -0.45
C TYR A 109 -2.83 -12.35 0.63
N ALA A 110 -2.32 -13.57 0.70
CA ALA A 110 -1.21 -13.91 1.58
C ALA A 110 0.06 -13.16 1.17
N TRP A 111 0.85 -12.74 2.17
CA TRP A 111 2.16 -12.16 1.93
C TRP A 111 3.12 -13.23 1.41
N ASN A 112 3.38 -13.19 0.11
CA ASN A 112 4.44 -13.94 -0.55
C ASN A 112 4.85 -13.21 -1.83
N ASP A 113 6.05 -13.53 -2.29
CA ASP A 113 6.67 -12.92 -3.46
C ASP A 113 5.82 -13.05 -4.71
N LYS A 114 5.18 -14.21 -4.90
CA LYS A 114 4.32 -14.48 -6.06
C LYS A 114 3.13 -13.52 -6.10
N SER A 115 2.46 -13.30 -4.97
CA SER A 115 1.28 -12.43 -4.90
C SER A 115 1.64 -10.97 -5.15
N ILE A 116 2.79 -10.54 -4.64
CA ILE A 116 3.32 -9.17 -4.84
C ILE A 116 3.74 -8.99 -6.30
N ASN A 117 4.55 -9.90 -6.84
CA ASN A 117 5.05 -9.82 -8.22
C ASN A 117 3.92 -9.87 -9.23
N ASN A 118 2.96 -10.78 -9.08
CA ASN A 118 1.79 -10.87 -9.97
C ASN A 118 0.99 -9.57 -10.00
N PHE A 119 0.87 -8.88 -8.86
CA PHE A 119 0.22 -7.58 -8.84
C PHE A 119 1.03 -6.55 -9.60
N ILE A 120 2.34 -6.47 -9.35
CA ILE A 120 3.22 -5.47 -9.96
C ILE A 120 3.34 -5.67 -11.47
N GLU A 121 3.40 -6.91 -11.94
CA GLU A 121 3.38 -7.25 -13.37
C GLU A 121 2.05 -6.88 -14.04
N SER A 122 0.96 -6.79 -13.28
CA SER A 122 -0.36 -6.37 -13.78
C SER A 122 -0.56 -4.84 -13.86
N LEU A 123 0.38 -4.05 -13.34
CA LEU A 123 0.36 -2.57 -13.36
C LEU A 123 1.02 -2.02 -14.62
#